data_AF-A0A2V7V6W5-F1
#
_entry.id   AF-A0A2V7V6W5-F1
#
_cell.length_a   1.000
_cell.length_b   1.000
_cell.length_c   1.000
_cell.angle_alpha   90.00
_cell.angle_beta   90.00
_cell.angle_gamma   90.00
#
_symmetry.space_group_name_H-M   'P 1'
#
loop_
_entity.id
_entity.type
_entity.pdbx_description
1 polymer ?
#
loop_
_entity_poly.entity_id
_entity_poly.type
_entity_poly.pdbx_seq_one_letter_code
_entity_poly.pdbx_strand_id
1 'polypeptide(L)'
;MARRRGGAARHPGRAGPALSPGQRGLRGGEPRALRRPQHPGARGGRQARDRRPAHAELPGDRREVPGRGGAAPGRIGRGSGPGGDRPSDRRGAPAQPRGAGQEPGRQEPGRPPQHDRRSRRPRGVTGLLGSAYGGLAALRTAAYRRGLLPRARLSGPVISVGNLSVGGSGKTPVVARVAAILREEGLPVAVLSRGYRGSFRGAALVVSDGKSVLASAEAAGDEPVMLARSLPGVVVAVGRRRDVVGRVVEVRFGSRVHILDDGFQHLRLHRDLDLLCLDAWDLEDEPLPAGRLREWPGAEGATLVALEDRLGPQRTFRVRRRALGFFTLDGVSAAPPARPFLVAGIARPERFEADVGAFGAVTGCAFFGDHHAFQSDELGAVLDSARAAGADAVVTTAKDAVRLPPLGLDMPLLVFRIAAEIEDERRFRVRLLRAARRAA
;
A
#
# COMPACT_ATOMS: atom_id res chain seq x y z
N MET A 1 -57.37 -2.45 50.58
CA MET A 1 -57.98 -3.78 50.65
C MET A 1 -56.87 -4.83 50.61
N ALA A 2 -56.80 -5.67 51.66
CA ALA A 2 -56.14 -6.98 51.79
C ALA A 2 -54.62 -7.12 51.47
N ARG A 3 -53.79 -7.86 52.22
CA ARG A 3 -53.87 -8.56 53.51
C ARG A 3 -52.42 -8.97 53.87
N ARG A 4 -52.01 -8.65 55.10
CA ARG A 4 -51.36 -9.51 56.11
C ARG A 4 -49.98 -10.18 55.89
N ARG A 5 -49.12 -9.84 56.86
CA ARG A 5 -48.28 -10.72 57.74
C ARG A 5 -47.07 -11.38 57.06
N GLY A 6 -45.84 -11.32 57.57
CA GLY A 6 -45.35 -11.08 58.92
C GLY A 6 -44.34 -12.21 59.26
N GLY A 7 -43.24 -11.90 59.95
CA GLY A 7 -42.39 -12.94 60.54
C GLY A 7 -40.90 -12.61 60.52
N ALA A 8 -40.35 -12.37 61.71
CA ALA A 8 -39.01 -11.90 61.96
C ALA A 8 -38.01 -13.03 62.32
N ALA A 9 -36.73 -12.73 62.11
CA ALA A 9 -35.55 -13.03 62.94
C ALA A 9 -35.04 -14.47 63.13
N ARG A 10 -33.71 -14.65 62.93
CA ARG A 10 -32.67 -14.98 63.97
C ARG A 10 -31.42 -15.69 63.35
N HIS A 11 -30.23 -15.10 63.53
CA HIS A 11 -28.90 -15.77 63.55
C HIS A 11 -28.78 -16.68 64.82
N PRO A 12 -27.73 -17.52 65.11
CA PRO A 12 -26.39 -17.74 64.48
C PRO A 12 -25.89 -19.22 64.40
N GLY A 13 -24.67 -19.46 63.89
CA GLY A 13 -23.67 -20.29 64.59
C GLY A 13 -23.25 -21.69 64.08
N ARG A 14 -21.91 -21.88 64.03
CA ARG A 14 -21.09 -23.12 64.12
C ARG A 14 -21.11 -24.09 62.93
N ALA A 15 -20.08 -24.89 62.64
CA ALA A 15 -18.65 -24.99 62.95
C ALA A 15 -18.15 -26.21 62.11
N GLY A 16 -16.87 -26.24 61.72
CA GLY A 16 -16.26 -27.38 61.01
C GLY A 16 -16.17 -28.67 61.86
N PRO A 17 -15.62 -29.76 61.28
CA PRO A 17 -14.20 -30.08 61.46
C PRO A 17 -13.53 -30.46 60.12
N ALA A 18 -12.32 -30.00 59.79
CA ALA A 18 -11.01 -30.44 60.29
C ALA A 18 -10.61 -31.87 59.86
N LEU A 19 -9.74 -31.98 58.86
CA LEU A 19 -8.76 -33.06 58.72
C LEU A 19 -7.41 -32.49 58.24
N SER A 20 -6.41 -32.71 59.07
CA SER A 20 -4.95 -32.70 58.87
C SER A 20 -4.42 -33.68 59.96
N PRO A 21 -3.15 -34.15 60.01
CA PRO A 21 -1.95 -33.80 59.24
C PRO A 21 -1.03 -35.00 58.88
N GLY A 22 0.14 -34.73 58.27
CA GLY A 22 1.29 -35.68 58.27
C GLY A 22 2.37 -35.38 57.21
N GLN A 23 3.24 -34.37 57.38
CA GLN A 23 4.67 -34.49 57.79
C GLN A 23 5.62 -35.03 56.68
N ARG A 24 6.83 -34.54 56.37
CA ARG A 24 7.86 -33.56 56.83
C ARG A 24 8.76 -33.37 55.57
N GLY A 25 9.32 -32.21 55.22
CA GLY A 25 10.46 -31.54 55.87
C GLY A 25 11.66 -31.45 54.90
N LEU A 26 12.59 -30.50 55.19
CA LEU A 26 13.91 -30.22 54.54
C LEU A 26 13.87 -29.12 53.46
N ARG A 27 14.05 -27.84 53.86
CA ARG A 27 15.31 -27.10 54.16
C ARG A 27 15.93 -26.48 52.90
N GLY A 28 16.03 -25.14 52.94
CA GLY A 28 16.61 -24.32 51.90
C GLY A 28 18.11 -24.51 51.72
N GLY A 29 18.58 -24.19 50.52
CA GLY A 29 19.97 -24.03 50.18
C GLY A 29 20.18 -22.72 49.42
N GLU A 30 20.88 -21.79 50.06
CA GLU A 30 21.51 -20.64 49.40
C GLU A 30 22.66 -21.13 48.49
N PRO A 31 22.92 -20.50 47.33
CA PRO A 31 24.15 -20.73 46.60
C PRO A 31 25.29 -19.87 47.15
N ARG A 32 26.32 -20.53 47.72
CA ARG A 32 27.61 -19.94 48.09
C ARG A 32 28.36 -19.36 46.88
N ALA A 33 29.04 -18.24 47.12
CA ALA A 33 30.00 -17.64 46.21
C ALA A 33 31.43 -18.17 46.41
N LEU A 34 32.23 -18.03 45.33
CA LEU A 34 33.69 -17.99 45.20
C LEU A 34 34.50 -19.31 45.26
N ARG A 35 35.17 -19.63 44.13
CA ARG A 35 36.63 -19.41 43.95
C ARG A 35 37.13 -19.82 42.55
N ARG A 36 38.03 -18.98 42.00
CA ARG A 36 38.94 -19.27 40.87
C ARG A 36 40.05 -20.24 41.29
N PRO A 37 40.67 -20.94 40.32
CA PRO A 37 42.12 -20.78 40.07
C PRO A 37 42.41 -20.56 38.56
N GLN A 38 43.07 -19.47 38.18
CA GLN A 38 44.51 -19.33 37.85
C GLN A 38 44.96 -20.02 36.54
N HIS A 39 45.33 -19.18 35.56
CA HIS A 39 46.20 -19.48 34.41
C HIS A 39 47.67 -19.63 34.87
N PRO A 40 48.53 -20.31 34.09
CA PRO A 40 49.43 -19.63 33.12
C PRO A 40 49.58 -20.45 31.81
N GLY A 41 50.05 -19.97 30.66
CA GLY A 41 50.55 -18.70 30.14
C GLY A 41 50.50 -18.83 28.60
N ALA A 42 50.10 -17.79 27.88
CA ALA A 42 50.98 -16.76 27.30
C ALA A 42 51.66 -17.18 25.97
N ARG A 43 51.14 -16.60 24.88
CA ARG A 43 51.82 -15.97 23.72
C ARG A 43 50.81 -15.91 22.57
N GLY A 44 50.43 -14.79 21.99
CA GLY A 44 50.81 -13.39 22.19
C GLY A 44 50.27 -12.56 21.03
N GLY A 45 49.85 -11.31 21.32
CA GLY A 45 49.65 -10.16 20.43
C GLY A 45 48.66 -10.31 19.26
N ARG A 46 47.78 -9.36 18.95
CA ARG A 46 47.78 -7.91 19.22
C ARG A 46 46.35 -7.44 19.50
N GLN A 47 46.30 -6.45 20.39
CA GLN A 47 45.19 -5.64 20.88
C GLN A 47 44.36 -5.06 19.70
N ALA A 48 43.02 -4.99 19.72
CA ALA A 48 42.11 -4.31 20.67
C ALA A 48 42.46 -2.81 20.78
N ARG A 49 41.57 -1.84 20.84
CA ARG A 49 40.12 -1.63 20.89
C ARG A 49 40.00 -0.08 20.76
N ASP A 50 38.87 0.56 20.47
CA ASP A 50 37.87 0.82 21.51
C ASP A 50 36.60 1.45 20.95
N ARG A 51 35.53 1.15 21.68
CA ARG A 51 34.17 1.66 21.52
C ARG A 51 34.04 2.99 22.28
N ARG A 52 33.42 4.00 21.63
CA ARG A 52 32.31 4.90 22.08
C ARG A 52 32.31 5.41 23.54
N PRO A 53 31.90 6.68 23.80
CA PRO A 53 30.47 7.04 23.70
C PRO A 53 30.11 8.50 23.33
N ALA A 54 28.80 8.75 23.37
CA ALA A 54 28.02 9.88 22.87
C ALA A 54 28.15 11.18 23.66
N HIS A 55 27.89 12.33 22.99
CA HIS A 55 27.19 13.48 23.54
C HIS A 55 26.47 14.26 22.43
N ALA A 56 25.29 14.79 22.78
CA ALA A 56 24.46 15.70 22.00
C ALA A 56 25.02 17.13 22.07
N GLU A 57 24.82 17.95 21.03
CA GLU A 57 24.63 19.41 21.09
C GLU A 57 24.39 20.01 19.68
N LEU A 58 23.27 20.71 19.53
CA LEU A 58 23.09 21.93 18.72
C LEU A 58 22.76 23.03 19.76
N PRO A 59 23.03 24.34 19.58
CA PRO A 59 23.01 25.10 18.30
C PRO A 59 24.10 26.20 18.17
N GLY A 60 24.16 26.90 17.03
CA GLY A 60 24.81 28.21 16.98
C GLY A 60 25.27 28.68 15.60
N ASP A 61 24.61 29.71 15.09
CA ASP A 61 25.02 30.60 14.01
C ASP A 61 26.51 30.95 14.01
N ARG A 62 27.18 30.80 12.86
CA ARG A 62 28.14 31.81 12.36
C ARG A 62 28.12 31.86 10.83
N ARG A 63 27.79 33.06 10.34
CA ARG A 63 28.09 33.57 9.01
C ARG A 63 29.60 33.52 8.79
N GLU A 64 30.03 33.11 7.60
CA GLU A 64 31.26 33.62 7.00
C GLU A 64 31.14 33.60 5.47
N VAL A 65 31.34 34.78 4.90
CA VAL A 65 31.43 35.09 3.47
C VAL A 65 32.90 35.00 3.07
N PRO A 66 33.19 34.48 1.87
CA PRO A 66 33.99 35.26 0.92
C PRO A 66 33.33 35.21 -0.47
N GLY A 67 33.19 36.29 -1.24
CA GLY A 67 34.06 37.45 -1.34
C GLY A 67 34.91 37.37 -2.61
N ARG A 68 34.32 37.84 -3.73
CA ARG A 68 34.93 38.42 -4.93
C ARG A 68 35.63 37.53 -5.98
N GLY A 69 35.19 37.75 -7.23
CA GLY A 69 35.94 37.50 -8.46
C GLY A 69 35.10 37.85 -9.69
N GLY A 70 34.96 39.15 -10.00
CA GLY A 70 34.31 39.62 -11.23
C GLY A 70 35.31 39.81 -12.37
N ALA A 71 34.87 39.62 -13.61
CA ALA A 71 35.45 40.24 -14.81
C ALA A 71 34.47 40.19 -16.00
N ALA A 72 33.92 41.38 -16.29
CA ALA A 72 33.57 42.06 -17.55
C ALA A 72 32.96 41.33 -18.80
N PRO A 73 32.05 42.02 -19.53
CA PRO A 73 31.47 41.60 -20.80
C PRO A 73 32.07 42.31 -22.04
N GLY A 74 31.91 41.71 -23.21
CA GLY A 74 32.11 42.32 -24.53
C GLY A 74 31.85 41.27 -25.63
N ARG A 75 31.45 41.59 -26.86
CA ARG A 75 31.16 42.84 -27.55
C ARG A 75 30.44 42.46 -28.86
N ILE A 76 29.46 43.28 -29.20
CA ILE A 76 28.79 43.57 -30.48
C ILE A 76 29.50 43.11 -31.77
N GLY A 77 28.72 42.57 -32.72
CA GLY A 77 29.01 42.59 -34.16
C GLY A 77 27.73 42.80 -34.98
N ARG A 78 27.62 43.94 -35.67
CA ARG A 78 26.54 44.35 -36.59
C ARG A 78 26.96 44.18 -38.05
N GLY A 79 25.97 44.05 -38.92
CA GLY A 79 25.94 44.60 -40.28
C GLY A 79 25.86 43.55 -41.39
N SER A 80 25.26 43.76 -42.57
CA SER A 80 24.42 44.81 -43.19
C SER A 80 23.95 44.21 -44.54
N GLY A 81 22.76 44.54 -45.06
CA GLY A 81 22.37 44.28 -46.48
C GLY A 81 23.07 45.24 -47.46
N PRO A 82 22.51 45.61 -48.65
CA PRO A 82 21.34 45.10 -49.40
C PRO A 82 21.55 45.05 -50.96
N GLY A 83 20.47 44.78 -51.72
CA GLY A 83 20.33 45.06 -53.18
C GLY A 83 20.28 43.79 -54.05
N GLY A 84 19.46 43.64 -55.09
CA GLY A 84 18.55 44.51 -55.83
C GLY A 84 18.38 43.93 -57.25
N ASP A 85 17.17 44.06 -57.81
CA ASP A 85 16.78 43.97 -59.23
C ASP A 85 16.36 42.65 -59.92
N ARG A 86 15.33 42.86 -60.76
CA ARG A 86 14.36 41.98 -61.44
C ARG A 86 14.82 41.61 -62.89
N PRO A 87 13.93 41.17 -63.81
CA PRO A 87 13.21 39.90 -63.92
C PRO A 87 13.53 39.18 -65.26
N SER A 88 13.12 37.91 -65.41
CA SER A 88 12.90 37.35 -66.75
C SER A 88 11.77 36.33 -66.75
N ASP A 89 10.73 36.68 -67.50
CA ASP A 89 9.59 35.84 -67.88
C ASP A 89 10.04 34.52 -68.51
N ARG A 90 9.40 33.41 -68.10
CA ARG A 90 8.91 32.40 -69.06
C ARG A 90 7.73 31.63 -68.48
N ARG A 91 6.70 31.59 -69.31
CA ARG A 91 5.35 31.10 -69.07
C ARG A 91 5.34 29.58 -68.88
N GLY A 92 4.58 29.14 -67.88
CA GLY A 92 4.11 27.76 -67.70
C GLY A 92 2.81 27.82 -66.89
N ALA A 93 1.77 27.17 -67.41
CA ALA A 93 0.34 27.27 -67.05
C ALA A 93 0.00 26.76 -65.62
N PRO A 94 -1.26 26.92 -65.13
CA PRO A 94 -1.55 27.39 -63.77
C PRO A 94 -1.60 26.31 -62.70
N ALA A 95 -1.15 26.64 -61.50
CA ALA A 95 -1.55 25.99 -60.26
C ALA A 95 -2.00 27.06 -59.25
N GLN A 96 -3.27 27.05 -58.90
CA GLN A 96 -3.89 27.84 -57.82
C GLN A 96 -4.83 26.90 -57.03
N PRO A 97 -5.13 27.20 -55.75
CA PRO A 97 -4.18 27.41 -54.66
C PRO A 97 -4.59 26.68 -53.36
N ARG A 98 -3.64 26.59 -52.42
CA ARG A 98 -3.80 26.68 -50.95
C ARG A 98 -4.95 25.91 -50.26
N GLY A 99 -4.55 25.04 -49.33
CA GLY A 99 -5.24 24.93 -48.04
C GLY A 99 -5.64 23.52 -47.64
N ALA A 100 -4.80 22.84 -46.87
CA ALA A 100 -5.24 21.91 -45.84
C ALA A 100 -4.06 21.71 -44.88
N GLY A 101 -4.13 22.38 -43.72
CA GLY A 101 -3.30 22.01 -42.58
C GLY A 101 -3.53 20.54 -42.28
N GLN A 102 -2.45 19.85 -41.90
CA GLN A 102 -2.55 18.51 -41.34
C GLN A 102 -3.39 18.60 -40.06
N GLU A 103 -4.65 18.20 -40.15
CA GLU A 103 -5.45 17.83 -39.00
C GLU A 103 -4.71 16.72 -38.24
N PRO A 104 -4.51 16.81 -36.91
CA PRO A 104 -4.11 15.66 -36.14
C PRO A 104 -5.22 14.62 -36.26
N GLY A 105 -4.86 13.44 -36.77
CA GLY A 105 -5.81 12.38 -37.08
C GLY A 105 -6.78 12.10 -35.94
N ARG A 106 -8.07 12.32 -36.22
CA ARG A 106 -9.17 11.77 -35.42
C ARG A 106 -9.01 10.26 -35.42
N GLN A 107 -8.48 9.70 -34.34
CA GLN A 107 -8.55 8.27 -34.10
C GLN A 107 -10.04 7.92 -33.93
N GLU A 108 -10.52 7.03 -34.79
CA GLU A 108 -11.84 6.41 -34.64
C GLU A 108 -12.01 5.89 -33.21
N PRO A 109 -13.24 5.89 -32.66
CA PRO A 109 -13.49 5.40 -31.31
C PRO A 109 -12.90 4.00 -31.17
N GLY A 110 -11.89 3.89 -30.30
CA GLY A 110 -11.14 2.68 -30.10
C GLY A 110 -12.08 1.52 -29.86
N ARG A 111 -12.02 0.51 -30.74
CA ARG A 111 -12.52 -0.82 -30.43
C ARG A 111 -12.01 -1.19 -29.04
N PRO A 112 -12.84 -1.83 -28.18
CA PRO A 112 -12.39 -2.28 -26.88
C PRO A 112 -11.08 -3.08 -27.06
N PRO A 113 -10.11 -2.96 -26.14
CA PRO A 113 -8.83 -3.63 -26.28
C PRO A 113 -9.11 -5.09 -26.59
N GLN A 114 -8.57 -5.56 -27.71
CA GLN A 114 -8.51 -6.98 -28.01
C GLN A 114 -7.57 -7.59 -26.97
N HIS A 115 -8.11 -7.85 -25.77
CA HIS A 115 -7.53 -8.84 -24.90
C HIS A 115 -7.52 -10.11 -25.72
N ASP A 116 -6.30 -10.50 -26.09
CA ASP A 116 -5.94 -11.75 -26.74
C ASP A 116 -6.91 -12.82 -26.21
N ARG A 117 -7.95 -13.10 -27.02
CA ARG A 117 -8.79 -14.28 -26.83
C ARG A 117 -7.81 -15.41 -27.06
N ARG A 118 -7.03 -15.74 -26.02
CA ARG A 118 -6.34 -17.00 -25.94
C ARG A 118 -7.45 -18.01 -25.77
N SER A 119 -8.05 -18.36 -26.91
CA SER A 119 -8.47 -19.69 -27.26
C SER A 119 -7.66 -20.64 -26.40
N ARG A 120 -8.35 -21.44 -25.57
CA ARG A 120 -7.78 -22.52 -24.75
C ARG A 120 -6.58 -23.11 -25.49
N ARG A 121 -5.38 -22.60 -25.21
CA ARG A 121 -4.18 -23.08 -25.91
C ARG A 121 -4.01 -24.51 -25.39
N PRO A 122 -3.76 -25.50 -26.25
CA PRO A 122 -3.47 -26.84 -25.78
C PRO A 122 -2.39 -26.73 -24.70
N ARG A 123 -2.59 -27.42 -23.57
CA ARG A 123 -1.74 -27.36 -22.37
C ARG A 123 -0.28 -27.68 -22.74
N GLY A 124 0.47 -26.67 -23.12
CA GLY A 124 1.89 -26.76 -23.40
C GLY A 124 2.70 -26.81 -22.10
N VAL A 125 4.02 -26.72 -22.23
CA VAL A 125 4.98 -26.74 -21.12
C VAL A 125 4.63 -25.72 -20.02
N THR A 126 4.11 -24.54 -20.38
CA THR A 126 3.71 -23.51 -19.41
C THR A 126 2.56 -23.97 -18.50
N GLY A 127 1.57 -24.70 -19.02
CA GLY A 127 0.45 -25.22 -18.23
C GLY A 127 0.87 -26.30 -17.23
N LEU A 128 1.85 -27.13 -17.61
CA LEU A 128 2.47 -28.12 -16.71
C LEU A 128 3.23 -27.44 -15.56
N LEU A 129 4.05 -26.43 -15.89
CA LEU A 129 4.76 -25.63 -14.88
C LEU A 129 3.78 -24.89 -13.96
N GLY A 130 2.69 -24.35 -14.51
CA GLY A 130 1.62 -23.71 -13.73
C GLY A 130 0.95 -24.67 -12.76
N SER A 131 0.59 -25.86 -13.24
CA SER A 131 -0.01 -26.91 -12.41
C SER A 131 0.93 -27.36 -11.28
N ALA A 132 2.21 -27.56 -11.59
CA ALA A 132 3.23 -27.92 -10.60
C ALA A 132 3.41 -26.82 -9.53
N TYR A 133 3.53 -25.56 -9.96
CA TYR A 133 3.62 -24.42 -9.04
C TYR A 133 2.38 -24.29 -8.15
N GLY A 134 1.18 -24.39 -8.74
CA GLY A 134 -0.07 -24.38 -8.00
C GLY A 134 -0.20 -25.54 -7.00
N GLY A 135 0.26 -26.74 -7.39
CA GLY A 135 0.32 -27.92 -6.51
C GLY A 135 1.26 -27.72 -5.33
N LEU A 136 2.46 -27.17 -5.55
CA LEU A 136 3.41 -26.83 -4.48
C LEU A 136 2.85 -25.76 -3.53
N ALA A 137 2.19 -24.73 -4.08
CA ALA A 137 1.51 -23.72 -3.27
C ALA A 137 0.41 -24.33 -2.39
N ALA A 138 -0.42 -25.22 -2.96
CA ALA A 138 -1.47 -25.94 -2.23
C ALA A 138 -0.90 -26.85 -1.13
N LEU A 139 0.17 -27.60 -1.44
CA LEU A 139 0.85 -28.45 -0.46
C LEU A 139 1.41 -27.63 0.71
N ARG A 140 2.05 -26.49 0.41
CA ARG A 140 2.55 -25.55 1.43
C ARG A 140 1.40 -25.05 2.31
N THR A 141 0.29 -24.66 1.71
CA THR A 141 -0.91 -24.21 2.44
C THR A 141 -1.46 -25.32 3.34
N ALA A 142 -1.57 -26.55 2.82
CA ALA A 142 -2.00 -27.72 3.59
C ALA A 142 -1.07 -28.02 4.78
N ALA A 143 0.25 -27.91 4.60
CA ALA A 143 1.22 -28.12 5.67
C ALA A 143 1.04 -27.12 6.81
N TYR A 144 0.84 -25.83 6.50
CA TYR A 144 0.50 -24.83 7.53
C TYR A 144 -0.86 -25.10 8.18
N ARG A 145 -1.88 -25.51 7.41
CA ARG A 145 -3.23 -25.78 7.94
C ARG A 145 -3.25 -26.97 8.90
N ARG A 146 -2.47 -28.01 8.60
CA ARG A 146 -2.31 -29.21 9.45
C ARG A 146 -1.38 -29.00 10.65
N GLY A 147 -0.82 -27.80 10.82
CA GLY A 147 0.12 -27.51 11.92
C GLY A 147 1.51 -28.13 11.75
N LEU A 148 1.84 -28.65 10.56
CA LEU A 148 3.15 -29.23 10.26
C LEU A 148 4.26 -28.16 10.15
N LEU A 149 3.86 -26.89 9.89
CA LEU A 149 4.78 -25.75 9.83
C LEU A 149 4.43 -24.73 10.92
N PRO A 150 5.43 -24.14 11.58
CA PRO A 150 5.22 -23.24 12.72
C PRO A 150 4.56 -21.93 12.28
N ARG A 151 3.61 -21.45 13.10
CA ARG A 151 2.95 -20.16 12.95
C ARG A 151 3.24 -19.28 14.15
N ALA A 152 3.79 -18.09 13.92
CA ALA A 152 3.89 -17.07 14.94
C ALA A 152 2.50 -16.51 15.27
N ARG A 153 2.31 -16.06 16.51
CA ARG A 153 1.14 -15.31 16.95
C ARG A 153 1.58 -13.94 17.48
N LEU A 154 0.75 -12.94 17.25
CA LEU A 154 0.86 -11.63 17.88
C LEU A 154 -0.07 -11.58 19.10
N SER A 155 0.12 -10.61 19.97
CA SER A 155 -0.76 -10.43 21.14
C SER A 155 -2.15 -9.94 20.73
N GLY A 156 -2.23 -9.12 19.68
CA GLY A 156 -3.48 -8.66 19.10
C GLY A 156 -3.97 -9.53 17.93
N PRO A 157 -5.27 -9.42 17.57
CA PRO A 157 -5.86 -10.15 16.45
C PRO A 157 -5.24 -9.72 15.12
N VAL A 158 -5.16 -10.65 14.18
CA VAL A 158 -4.58 -10.45 12.85
C VAL A 158 -5.62 -10.72 11.77
N ILE A 159 -5.93 -9.68 11.00
CA ILE A 159 -6.81 -9.73 9.82
C ILE A 159 -5.94 -9.60 8.59
N SER A 160 -6.03 -10.53 7.66
CA SER A 160 -5.29 -10.44 6.39
C SER A 160 -6.20 -9.99 5.27
N VAL A 161 -5.71 -9.04 4.48
CA VAL A 161 -6.29 -8.67 3.20
C VAL A 161 -5.31 -9.09 2.12
N GLY A 162 -5.76 -9.86 1.15
CA GLY A 162 -4.91 -10.28 0.03
C GLY A 162 -5.72 -10.70 -1.17
N ASN A 163 -5.04 -11.19 -2.20
CA ASN A 163 -5.66 -11.71 -3.42
C ASN A 163 -4.98 -13.00 -3.88
N LEU A 164 -5.57 -13.63 -4.90
CA LEU A 164 -4.99 -14.79 -5.54
C LEU A 164 -4.07 -14.45 -6.70
N SER A 165 -4.32 -13.37 -7.45
CA SER A 165 -3.56 -13.05 -8.67
C SER A 165 -2.34 -12.15 -8.45
N VAL A 166 -1.42 -12.11 -9.41
CA VAL A 166 -0.45 -11.02 -9.52
C VAL A 166 -1.08 -9.86 -10.29
N GLY A 167 -1.04 -8.65 -9.72
CA GLY A 167 -1.61 -7.44 -10.32
C GLY A 167 -2.47 -6.59 -9.38
N GLY A 168 -2.96 -5.46 -9.90
CA GLY A 168 -3.74 -4.45 -9.19
C GLY A 168 -5.19 -4.90 -8.91
N SER A 169 -5.39 -5.75 -7.91
CA SER A 169 -6.68 -6.32 -7.54
C SER A 169 -7.47 -5.49 -6.51
N GLY A 170 -7.31 -4.16 -6.51
CA GLY A 170 -8.08 -3.27 -5.63
C GLY A 170 -7.93 -3.49 -4.11
N LYS A 171 -6.85 -4.15 -3.64
CA LYS A 171 -6.62 -4.47 -2.21
C LYS A 171 -6.46 -3.23 -1.34
N THR A 172 -5.66 -2.26 -1.79
CA THR A 172 -5.29 -1.10 -0.97
C THR A 172 -6.52 -0.29 -0.53
N PRO A 173 -7.52 -0.01 -1.39
CA PRO A 173 -8.81 0.54 -0.94
C PRO A 173 -9.55 -0.32 0.10
N VAL A 174 -9.51 -1.65 -0.01
CA VAL A 174 -10.14 -2.56 0.97
C VAL A 174 -9.41 -2.53 2.31
N VAL A 175 -8.07 -2.54 2.30
CA VAL A 175 -7.23 -2.37 3.52
C VAL A 175 -7.59 -1.06 4.22
N ALA A 176 -7.68 0.04 3.46
CA ALA A 176 -8.06 1.33 4.00
C ALA A 176 -9.48 1.33 4.60
N ARG A 177 -10.47 0.71 3.94
CA ARG A 177 -11.83 0.62 4.47
C ARG A 177 -11.90 -0.23 5.75
N VAL A 178 -11.23 -1.38 5.78
CA VAL A 178 -11.15 -2.24 6.97
C VAL A 178 -10.52 -1.52 8.15
N ALA A 179 -9.40 -0.82 7.92
CA ALA A 179 -8.75 -0.02 8.94
C ALA A 179 -9.64 1.12 9.46
N ALA A 180 -10.32 1.82 8.56
CA ALA A 180 -11.26 2.88 8.91
C ALA A 180 -12.42 2.36 9.76
N ILE A 181 -13.06 1.25 9.37
CA ILE A 181 -14.15 0.61 10.13
C ILE A 181 -13.69 0.28 11.56
N LEU A 182 -12.54 -0.37 11.72
CA LEU A 182 -12.04 -0.77 13.03
C LEU A 182 -11.68 0.44 13.91
N ARG A 183 -11.14 1.50 13.31
CA ARG A 183 -10.84 2.77 13.99
C ARG A 183 -12.11 3.51 14.42
N GLU A 184 -13.13 3.56 13.57
CA GLU A 184 -14.45 4.13 13.89
C GLU A 184 -15.10 3.41 15.09
N GLU A 185 -14.79 2.13 15.28
CA GLU A 185 -15.23 1.30 16.41
C GLU A 185 -14.31 1.44 17.64
N GLY A 186 -13.40 2.42 17.63
CA GLY A 186 -12.52 2.76 18.74
C GLY A 186 -11.36 1.78 18.97
N LEU A 187 -11.12 0.84 18.06
CA LEU A 187 -10.04 -0.13 18.21
C LEU A 187 -8.69 0.47 17.78
N PRO A 188 -7.59 0.20 18.50
CA PRO A 188 -6.25 0.53 18.03
C PRO A 188 -5.89 -0.37 16.83
N VAL A 189 -5.54 0.22 15.68
CA VAL A 189 -5.31 -0.52 14.42
C VAL A 189 -3.93 -0.29 13.86
N ALA A 190 -3.21 -1.36 13.52
CA ALA A 190 -1.94 -1.33 12.80
C ALA A 190 -2.06 -1.96 11.41
N VAL A 191 -1.49 -1.34 10.38
CA VAL A 191 -1.32 -1.98 9.06
C VAL A 191 0.12 -2.43 8.90
N LEU A 192 0.30 -3.72 8.60
CA LEU A 192 1.59 -4.36 8.38
C LEU A 192 1.73 -4.70 6.90
N SER A 193 2.57 -3.97 6.18
CA SER A 193 2.85 -4.22 4.77
C SER A 193 4.26 -4.78 4.55
N ARG A 194 4.51 -5.33 3.36
CA ARG A 194 5.82 -5.88 3.00
C ARG A 194 6.88 -4.79 2.76
N GLY A 195 6.44 -3.61 2.32
CA GLY A 195 7.31 -2.55 1.81
C GLY A 195 7.87 -2.88 0.43
N TYR A 196 7.02 -3.31 -0.51
CA TYR A 196 7.44 -3.64 -1.86
C TYR A 196 8.02 -2.40 -2.58
N ARG A 197 9.11 -2.60 -3.34
CA ARG A 197 9.90 -1.55 -4.01
C ARG A 197 10.55 -0.48 -3.13
N GLY A 198 10.30 -0.47 -1.82
CA GLY A 198 11.08 0.34 -0.87
C GLY A 198 12.53 -0.13 -0.76
N SER A 199 13.43 0.78 -0.39
CA SER A 199 14.86 0.53 -0.19
C SER A 199 15.18 -0.07 1.18
N PHE A 200 14.27 0.01 2.16
CA PHE A 200 14.51 -0.51 3.51
C PHE A 200 14.78 -2.04 3.51
N ARG A 201 15.80 -2.47 4.26
CA ARG A 201 16.22 -3.88 4.39
C ARG A 201 16.26 -4.39 5.83
N GLY A 202 15.94 -3.55 6.81
CA GLY A 202 15.92 -3.94 8.22
C GLY A 202 14.72 -4.82 8.60
N ALA A 203 14.62 -5.11 9.89
CA ALA A 203 13.58 -6.01 10.42
C ALA A 203 12.17 -5.41 10.36
N ALA A 204 12.04 -4.13 10.74
CA ALA A 204 10.79 -3.37 10.72
C ALA A 204 11.09 -1.87 10.60
N LEU A 205 10.32 -1.18 9.78
CA LEU A 205 10.33 0.28 9.66
C LEU A 205 8.92 0.79 9.96
N VAL A 206 8.79 1.72 10.89
CA VAL A 206 7.53 2.41 11.15
C VAL A 206 7.40 3.52 10.11
N VAL A 207 6.35 3.44 9.30
CA VAL A 207 6.02 4.41 8.25
C VAL A 207 5.12 5.51 8.79
N SER A 208 4.24 5.19 9.73
CA SER A 208 3.43 6.15 10.47
C SER A 208 3.17 5.65 11.87
N ASP A 209 3.23 6.55 12.85
CA ASP A 209 2.85 6.30 14.24
C ASP A 209 1.36 6.55 14.52
N GLY A 210 0.58 6.84 13.47
CA GLY A 210 -0.82 7.23 13.55
C GLY A 210 -1.04 8.72 13.75
N LYS A 211 0.01 9.52 14.00
CA LYS A 211 -0.08 10.99 14.07
C LYS A 211 0.59 11.65 12.87
N SER A 212 1.73 11.11 12.45
CA SER A 212 2.55 11.65 11.38
C SER A 212 3.15 10.54 10.52
N VAL A 213 3.46 10.88 9.27
CA VAL A 213 4.18 9.98 8.36
C VAL A 213 5.68 10.16 8.61
N LEU A 214 6.36 9.07 8.99
CA LEU A 214 7.74 9.03 9.47
C LEU A 214 8.74 8.52 8.43
N ALA A 215 8.26 7.95 7.32
CA ALA A 215 9.12 7.40 6.27
C ALA A 215 8.63 7.81 4.88
N SER A 216 9.59 7.98 3.97
CA SER A 216 9.33 8.33 2.57
C SER A 216 8.99 7.11 1.71
N ALA A 217 8.49 7.36 0.50
CA ALA A 217 8.14 6.30 -0.45
C ALA A 217 9.40 5.52 -0.91
N GLU A 218 10.54 6.19 -1.02
CA GLU A 218 11.83 5.57 -1.37
C GLU A 218 12.26 4.56 -0.30
N ALA A 219 12.00 4.85 0.98
CA ALA A 219 12.34 3.96 2.09
C ALA A 219 11.33 2.81 2.24
N ALA A 220 10.04 3.15 2.32
CA ALA A 220 8.98 2.23 2.72
C ALA A 220 8.24 1.57 1.55
N GLY A 221 8.34 2.12 0.35
CA GLY A 221 7.48 1.82 -0.80
C GLY A 221 6.25 2.73 -0.84
N ASP A 222 5.64 2.80 -2.02
CA ASP A 222 4.56 3.75 -2.32
C ASP A 222 3.25 3.45 -1.58
N GLU A 223 2.83 2.17 -1.58
CA GLU A 223 1.55 1.75 -1.00
C GLU A 223 1.49 1.97 0.53
N PRO A 224 2.53 1.63 1.31
CA PRO A 224 2.55 1.92 2.74
C PRO A 224 2.47 3.42 3.06
N VAL A 225 3.15 4.27 2.30
CA VAL A 225 3.10 5.73 2.48
C VAL A 225 1.73 6.28 2.11
N MET A 226 1.15 5.81 1.00
CA MET A 226 -0.21 6.15 0.60
C MET A 226 -1.24 5.78 1.68
N LEU A 227 -1.13 4.57 2.26
CA LEU A 227 -1.97 4.11 3.36
C LEU A 227 -1.78 4.97 4.61
N ALA A 228 -0.53 5.28 4.97
CA ALA A 228 -0.20 6.15 6.10
C ALA A 228 -0.83 7.55 5.99
N ARG A 229 -0.75 8.17 4.80
CA ARG A 229 -1.39 9.47 4.52
C ARG A 229 -2.92 9.39 4.55
N SER A 230 -3.50 8.26 4.14
CA SER A 230 -4.96 8.10 4.06
C SER A 230 -5.63 7.68 5.37
N LEU A 231 -4.86 7.26 6.38
CA LEU A 231 -5.37 6.65 7.60
C LEU A 231 -4.81 7.33 8.86
N PRO A 232 -5.24 8.58 9.17
CA PRO A 232 -4.88 9.20 10.46
C PRO A 232 -5.35 8.33 11.64
N GLY A 233 -4.56 8.23 12.70
CA GLY A 233 -4.80 7.37 13.86
C GLY A 233 -4.40 5.90 13.68
N VAL A 234 -3.93 5.48 12.50
CA VAL A 234 -3.51 4.10 12.22
C VAL A 234 -1.98 4.04 12.10
N VAL A 235 -1.36 3.13 12.86
CA VAL A 235 0.08 2.86 12.73
C VAL A 235 0.29 2.07 11.44
N VAL A 236 1.26 2.47 10.63
CA VAL A 236 1.67 1.72 9.44
C VAL A 236 3.13 1.33 9.58
N ALA A 237 3.44 0.06 9.37
CA ALA A 237 4.80 -0.43 9.44
C ALA A 237 5.10 -1.44 8.33
N VAL A 238 6.36 -1.49 7.89
CA VAL A 238 6.81 -2.34 6.79
C VAL A 238 7.92 -3.29 7.20
N GLY A 239 7.89 -4.48 6.61
CA GLY A 239 8.97 -5.45 6.71
C GLY A 239 8.59 -6.81 6.12
N ARG A 240 9.60 -7.57 5.66
CA ARG A 240 9.37 -8.87 5.00
C ARG A 240 8.68 -9.88 5.93
N ARG A 241 9.07 -9.88 7.21
CA ARG A 241 8.57 -10.74 8.28
C ARG A 241 7.50 -10.01 9.09
N ARG A 242 6.22 -10.14 8.71
CA ARG A 242 5.11 -9.43 9.37
C ARG A 242 4.95 -9.81 10.84
N ASP A 243 5.36 -11.02 11.22
CA ASP A 243 5.42 -11.44 12.62
C ASP A 243 6.42 -10.60 13.45
N VAL A 244 7.57 -10.24 12.87
CA VAL A 244 8.56 -9.38 13.53
C VAL A 244 8.09 -7.93 13.56
N VAL A 245 7.54 -7.44 12.43
CA VAL A 245 6.99 -6.08 12.34
C VAL A 245 5.87 -5.88 13.36
N GLY A 246 4.93 -6.83 13.46
CA GLY A 246 3.85 -6.79 14.44
C GLY A 246 4.34 -6.73 15.87
N ARG A 247 5.35 -7.54 16.24
CA ARG A 247 5.96 -7.47 17.59
C ARG A 247 6.62 -6.12 17.87
N VAL A 248 7.30 -5.53 16.88
CA VAL A 248 7.87 -4.18 17.02
C VAL A 248 6.79 -3.14 17.23
N VAL A 249 5.66 -3.25 16.52
CA VAL A 249 4.50 -2.38 16.72
C VAL A 249 3.91 -2.56 18.11
N GLU A 250 3.77 -3.79 18.59
CA GLU A 250 3.20 -4.08 19.92
C GLU A 250 4.06 -3.54 21.06
N VAL A 251 5.39 -3.70 20.95
CA VAL A 251 6.34 -3.17 21.93
C VAL A 251 6.30 -1.64 21.97
N ARG A 252 6.13 -0.96 20.84
CA ARG A 252 6.18 0.51 20.74
C ARG A 252 4.84 1.20 21.01
N PHE A 253 3.74 0.57 20.62
CA PHE A 253 2.42 1.21 20.55
C PHE A 253 1.32 0.43 21.28
N GLY A 254 1.67 -0.64 22.02
CA GLY A 254 0.73 -1.51 22.72
C GLY A 254 0.05 -2.53 21.81
N SER A 255 -0.82 -3.38 22.37
CA SER A 255 -1.59 -4.38 21.61
C SER A 255 -2.65 -3.72 20.72
N ARG A 256 -2.80 -4.21 19.49
CA ARG A 256 -3.58 -3.56 18.40
C ARG A 256 -4.17 -4.64 17.49
N VAL A 257 -5.25 -4.30 16.79
CA VAL A 257 -5.73 -5.10 15.67
C VAL A 257 -4.78 -4.92 14.50
N HIS A 258 -4.14 -5.99 14.05
CA HIS A 258 -3.17 -5.97 12.96
C HIS A 258 -3.87 -6.32 11.64
N ILE A 259 -3.68 -5.49 10.62
CA ILE A 259 -4.14 -5.72 9.26
C ILE A 259 -2.92 -6.04 8.40
N LEU A 260 -2.88 -7.22 7.79
CA LEU A 260 -1.83 -7.56 6.82
C LEU A 260 -2.24 -7.08 5.44
N ASP A 261 -1.45 -6.18 4.88
CA ASP A 261 -1.55 -5.77 3.49
C ASP A 261 -0.79 -6.76 2.58
N ASP A 262 -1.48 -7.30 1.58
CA ASP A 262 -1.07 -8.44 0.76
C ASP A 262 -0.60 -9.65 1.60
N GLY A 263 -1.45 -10.02 2.57
CA GLY A 263 -1.14 -10.99 3.63
C GLY A 263 -1.50 -12.44 3.33
N PHE A 264 -2.27 -12.72 2.28
CA PHE A 264 -2.88 -14.04 2.06
C PHE A 264 -1.85 -15.19 1.96
N GLN A 265 -0.76 -14.97 1.23
CA GLN A 265 0.34 -15.94 1.13
C GLN A 265 1.28 -15.97 2.36
N HIS A 266 1.10 -15.07 3.33
CA HIS A 266 1.95 -14.93 4.52
C HIS A 266 1.50 -15.88 5.66
N LEU A 267 1.54 -17.18 5.39
CA LEU A 267 1.04 -18.24 6.28
C LEU A 267 1.83 -18.44 7.59
N ARG A 268 3.02 -17.82 7.70
CA ARG A 268 3.88 -17.91 8.89
C ARG A 268 3.34 -17.15 10.09
N LEU A 269 2.41 -16.23 9.88
CA LEU A 269 1.72 -15.49 10.93
C LEU A 269 0.29 -16.04 11.00
N HIS A 270 -0.16 -16.36 12.22
CA HIS A 270 -1.55 -16.72 12.48
C HIS A 270 -2.48 -15.55 12.12
N ARG A 271 -3.66 -15.88 11.59
CA ARG A 271 -4.65 -14.92 11.13
C ARG A 271 -6.01 -15.35 11.64
N ASP A 272 -6.72 -14.44 12.29
CA ASP A 272 -8.04 -14.66 12.87
C ASP A 272 -9.14 -14.46 11.83
N LEU A 273 -8.84 -13.71 10.76
CA LEU A 273 -9.70 -13.54 9.60
C LEU A 273 -8.87 -13.35 8.34
N ASP A 274 -9.20 -14.12 7.30
CA ASP A 274 -8.70 -13.91 5.94
C ASP A 274 -9.80 -13.25 5.10
N LEU A 275 -9.50 -12.07 4.55
CA LEU A 275 -10.28 -11.37 3.54
C LEU A 275 -9.57 -11.51 2.19
N LEU A 276 -10.23 -12.15 1.24
CA LEU A 276 -9.67 -12.45 -0.07
C LEU A 276 -10.37 -11.62 -1.16
N CYS A 277 -9.65 -10.64 -1.71
CA CYS A 277 -10.09 -9.82 -2.83
C CYS A 277 -9.97 -10.61 -4.14
N LEU A 278 -11.08 -10.75 -4.87
CA LEU A 278 -11.17 -11.47 -6.13
C LEU A 278 -11.85 -10.63 -7.20
N ASP A 279 -11.27 -10.62 -8.40
CA ASP A 279 -11.97 -10.27 -9.63
C ASP A 279 -12.64 -11.54 -10.20
N ALA A 280 -13.73 -11.39 -10.96
CA ALA A 280 -14.42 -12.51 -11.62
C ALA A 280 -13.47 -13.40 -12.45
N TRP A 281 -12.51 -12.76 -13.11
CA TRP A 281 -11.52 -13.41 -13.96
C TRP A 281 -10.51 -14.26 -13.19
N ASP A 282 -10.27 -13.96 -11.91
CA ASP A 282 -9.34 -14.74 -11.08
C ASP A 282 -9.85 -16.18 -10.87
N LEU A 283 -11.16 -16.41 -11.02
CA LEU A 283 -11.78 -17.74 -10.86
C LEU A 283 -11.51 -18.66 -12.05
N GLU A 284 -11.23 -18.08 -13.21
CA GLU A 284 -11.03 -18.78 -14.49
C GLU A 284 -9.56 -18.81 -14.91
N ASP A 285 -8.67 -18.17 -14.13
CA ASP A 285 -7.24 -18.02 -14.41
C ASP A 285 -6.44 -19.25 -13.93
N GLU A 286 -5.19 -19.36 -14.37
CA GLU A 286 -4.28 -20.46 -14.02
C GLU A 286 -3.15 -19.98 -13.10
N PRO A 287 -2.51 -20.87 -12.32
CA PRO A 287 -1.33 -20.51 -11.55
C PRO A 287 -0.15 -20.09 -12.43
N LEU A 288 0.71 -19.25 -11.86
CA LEU A 288 1.98 -18.86 -12.45
C LEU A 288 2.83 -20.09 -12.80
N PRO A 289 3.54 -20.10 -13.95
CA PRO A 289 3.61 -19.05 -14.96
C PRO A 289 2.52 -19.14 -16.05
N ALA A 290 1.60 -20.11 -15.99
CA ALA A 290 0.58 -20.33 -17.02
C ALA A 290 -0.48 -19.22 -17.06
N GLY A 291 -0.82 -18.71 -15.88
CA GLY A 291 -1.71 -17.57 -15.69
C GLY A 291 -1.20 -16.66 -14.58
N ARG A 292 -2.09 -15.88 -13.96
CA ARG A 292 -1.70 -14.89 -12.94
C ARG A 292 -1.86 -15.37 -11.50
N LEU A 293 -2.41 -16.55 -11.26
CA LEU A 293 -2.69 -16.99 -9.89
C LEU A 293 -1.41 -17.36 -9.14
N ARG A 294 -1.30 -16.88 -7.90
CA ARG A 294 -0.25 -17.24 -6.93
C ARG A 294 -0.55 -18.60 -6.29
N GLU A 295 -1.81 -18.99 -6.25
CA GLU A 295 -2.32 -20.26 -5.78
C GLU A 295 -3.72 -20.50 -6.35
N TRP A 296 -4.15 -21.76 -6.44
CA TRP A 296 -5.51 -22.09 -6.88
C TRP A 296 -6.57 -21.49 -5.93
N PRO A 297 -7.79 -21.18 -6.42
CA PRO A 297 -8.87 -20.71 -5.58
C PRO A 297 -9.32 -21.78 -4.57
N GLY A 298 -8.77 -21.71 -3.35
CA GLY A 298 -9.23 -22.49 -2.20
C GLY A 298 -10.15 -21.65 -1.33
N ALA A 299 -11.46 -21.89 -1.37
CA ALA A 299 -12.46 -21.10 -0.65
C ALA A 299 -12.57 -21.40 0.86
N GLU A 300 -11.77 -22.35 1.38
CA GLU A 300 -11.93 -22.84 2.74
C GLU A 300 -11.36 -21.88 3.79
N GLY A 301 -12.24 -21.07 4.36
CA GLY A 301 -11.95 -20.28 5.57
C GLY A 301 -11.84 -18.78 5.30
N ALA A 302 -11.56 -18.38 4.06
CA ALA A 302 -11.56 -16.99 3.65
C ALA A 302 -12.98 -16.41 3.57
N THR A 303 -13.09 -15.12 3.86
CA THR A 303 -14.24 -14.29 3.49
C THR A 303 -13.91 -13.66 2.15
N LEU A 304 -14.75 -13.89 1.15
CA LEU A 304 -14.49 -13.43 -0.22
C LEU A 304 -14.99 -12.00 -0.35
N VAL A 305 -14.15 -11.14 -0.89
CA VAL A 305 -14.45 -9.75 -1.18
C VAL A 305 -14.37 -9.62 -2.70
N ALA A 306 -15.52 -9.68 -3.35
CA ALA A 306 -15.61 -9.71 -4.80
C ALA A 306 -15.69 -8.28 -5.33
N LEU A 307 -14.83 -7.92 -6.28
CA LEU A 307 -14.92 -6.63 -6.97
C LEU A 307 -15.98 -6.66 -8.09
N GLU A 308 -16.34 -7.86 -8.58
CA GLU A 308 -17.31 -8.09 -9.64
C GLU A 308 -18.27 -9.25 -9.26
N ASP A 309 -19.56 -9.12 -9.60
CA ASP A 309 -20.76 -9.82 -9.06
C ASP A 309 -20.87 -11.36 -9.19
N ARG A 310 -19.78 -12.11 -9.37
CA ARG A 310 -19.87 -13.53 -9.78
C ARG A 310 -19.94 -14.58 -8.65
N LEU A 311 -20.06 -14.18 -7.37
CA LEU A 311 -19.90 -15.11 -6.24
C LEU A 311 -21.08 -15.11 -5.24
N GLY A 312 -21.60 -16.30 -4.92
CA GLY A 312 -22.82 -16.50 -4.11
C GLY A 312 -22.76 -15.99 -2.65
N PRO A 313 -23.92 -15.61 -2.05
CA PRO A 313 -24.05 -14.57 -1.02
C PRO A 313 -23.61 -14.93 0.42
N GLN A 314 -23.33 -16.20 0.73
CA GLN A 314 -23.15 -16.66 2.12
C GLN A 314 -21.83 -16.19 2.78
N ARG A 315 -20.78 -15.92 1.99
CA ARG A 315 -19.45 -15.49 2.49
C ARG A 315 -18.78 -14.46 1.59
N THR A 316 -19.54 -13.88 0.68
CA THR A 316 -19.07 -12.91 -0.30
C THR A 316 -19.62 -11.53 0.05
N PHE A 317 -18.79 -10.52 -0.16
CA PHE A 317 -19.19 -9.13 -0.10
C PHE A 317 -18.78 -8.49 -1.41
N ARG A 318 -19.73 -7.83 -2.07
CA ARG A 318 -19.39 -7.04 -3.25
C ARG A 318 -18.71 -5.76 -2.80
N VAL A 319 -17.65 -5.38 -3.50
CA VAL A 319 -16.97 -4.11 -3.30
C VAL A 319 -17.05 -3.27 -4.55
N ARG A 320 -17.63 -2.09 -4.41
CA ARG A 320 -17.66 -1.07 -5.44
C ARG A 320 -16.55 -0.07 -5.17
N ARG A 321 -15.97 0.46 -6.25
CA ARG A 321 -15.09 1.62 -6.17
C ARG A 321 -15.97 2.86 -6.09
N ARG A 322 -15.75 3.67 -5.07
CA ARG A 322 -16.39 4.97 -4.92
C ARG A 322 -15.35 6.06 -5.11
N ALA A 323 -15.61 6.97 -6.04
CA ALA A 323 -14.82 8.18 -6.15
C ALA A 323 -15.02 9.05 -4.90
N LEU A 324 -13.92 9.39 -4.22
CA LEU A 324 -13.93 10.36 -3.14
C LEU A 324 -13.87 11.79 -3.68
N GLY A 325 -13.42 11.97 -4.92
CA GLY A 325 -13.25 13.25 -5.58
C GLY A 325 -11.79 13.61 -5.79
N PHE A 326 -11.54 14.91 -5.92
CA PHE A 326 -10.26 15.49 -6.29
C PHE A 326 -9.67 16.21 -5.09
N PHE A 327 -8.35 16.10 -4.92
CA PHE A 327 -7.64 16.67 -3.79
C PHE A 327 -6.34 17.31 -4.27
N THR A 328 -5.87 18.35 -3.60
CA THR A 328 -4.49 18.83 -3.79
C THR A 328 -3.49 17.79 -3.27
N LEU A 329 -2.20 17.94 -3.59
CA LEU A 329 -1.14 17.08 -3.04
C LEU A 329 -1.10 17.09 -1.50
N ASP A 330 -1.46 18.21 -0.89
CA ASP A 330 -1.56 18.38 0.57
C ASP A 330 -2.85 17.78 1.16
N GLY A 331 -3.71 17.21 0.31
CA GLY A 331 -4.93 16.51 0.72
C GLY A 331 -6.14 17.41 0.94
N VAL A 332 -6.12 18.66 0.48
CA VAL A 332 -7.26 19.58 0.54
C VAL A 332 -8.26 19.22 -0.57
N SER A 333 -9.54 19.09 -0.25
CA SER A 333 -10.58 18.80 -1.25
C SER A 333 -10.64 19.91 -2.30
N ALA A 334 -10.75 19.52 -3.57
CA ALA A 334 -10.84 20.40 -4.72
C ALA A 334 -12.10 20.06 -5.54
N ALA A 335 -12.59 21.06 -6.28
CA ALA A 335 -13.67 20.84 -7.23
C ALA A 335 -13.22 19.93 -8.39
N PRO A 336 -14.13 19.17 -9.01
CA PRO A 336 -13.81 18.40 -10.19
C PRO A 336 -13.39 19.32 -11.35
N PRO A 337 -12.27 19.04 -12.04
CA PRO A 337 -11.87 19.76 -13.24
C PRO A 337 -12.83 19.46 -14.40
N ALA A 338 -13.14 20.46 -15.22
CA ALA A 338 -14.02 20.26 -16.38
C ALA A 338 -13.27 19.58 -17.53
N ARG A 339 -11.96 19.85 -17.63
CA ARG A 339 -11.08 19.39 -18.72
C ARG A 339 -9.78 18.77 -18.18
N PRO A 340 -9.86 17.65 -17.44
CA PRO A 340 -8.68 17.02 -16.87
C PRO A 340 -7.75 16.44 -17.94
N PHE A 341 -6.43 16.61 -17.75
CA PHE A 341 -5.40 15.81 -18.40
C PHE A 341 -4.86 14.77 -17.43
N LEU A 342 -4.81 13.50 -17.84
CA LEU A 342 -4.49 12.41 -16.92
C LEU A 342 -3.01 12.02 -16.95
N VAL A 343 -2.41 11.80 -15.78
CA VAL A 343 -1.05 11.26 -15.66
C VAL A 343 -1.01 10.14 -14.62
N ALA A 344 -0.56 8.94 -15.02
CA ALA A 344 -0.51 7.81 -14.09
C ALA A 344 0.52 6.74 -14.50
N GLY A 345 1.15 6.11 -13.50
CA GLY A 345 2.05 4.98 -13.65
C GLY A 345 1.47 3.75 -12.94
N ILE A 346 0.33 3.25 -13.44
CA ILE A 346 -0.47 2.17 -12.82
C ILE A 346 -0.72 1.01 -13.78
N ALA A 347 -0.99 -0.18 -13.22
CA ALA A 347 -1.19 -1.40 -14.00
C ALA A 347 -2.46 -1.45 -14.87
N ARG A 348 -3.49 -0.63 -14.60
CA ARG A 348 -4.77 -0.59 -15.33
C ARG A 348 -5.24 0.87 -15.52
N PRO A 349 -4.59 1.65 -16.39
CA PRO A 349 -4.87 3.08 -16.55
C PRO A 349 -6.28 3.36 -17.11
N GLU A 350 -6.86 2.43 -17.87
CA GLU A 350 -8.19 2.55 -18.47
C GLU A 350 -9.27 2.69 -17.39
N ARG A 351 -9.07 2.04 -16.23
CA ARG A 351 -9.96 2.16 -15.07
C ARG A 351 -9.89 3.54 -14.42
N PHE A 352 -8.73 4.19 -14.47
CA PHE A 352 -8.55 5.53 -13.93
C PHE A 352 -9.17 6.57 -14.86
N GLU A 353 -8.97 6.41 -16.16
CA GLU A 353 -9.61 7.24 -17.18
C GLU A 353 -11.14 7.18 -17.08
N ALA A 354 -11.72 5.98 -16.99
CA ALA A 354 -13.16 5.82 -16.82
C ALA A 354 -13.69 6.47 -15.52
N ASP A 355 -12.94 6.34 -14.41
CA ASP A 355 -13.36 6.91 -13.13
C ASP A 355 -13.34 8.45 -13.14
N VAL A 356 -12.33 9.07 -13.79
CA VAL A 356 -12.23 10.54 -13.90
C VAL A 356 -13.18 11.09 -14.96
N GLY A 357 -13.37 10.38 -16.07
CA GLY A 357 -14.27 10.76 -17.15
C GLY A 357 -15.74 10.88 -16.72
N ALA A 358 -16.12 10.28 -15.59
CA ALA A 358 -17.43 10.47 -14.98
C ALA A 358 -17.66 11.89 -14.41
N PHE A 359 -16.61 12.70 -14.26
CA PHE A 359 -16.66 14.05 -13.68
C PHE A 359 -16.38 15.17 -14.68
N GLY A 360 -15.67 14.89 -15.76
CA GLY A 360 -15.24 15.89 -16.74
C GLY A 360 -14.76 15.27 -18.04
N ALA A 361 -14.62 16.09 -19.08
CA ALA A 361 -14.18 15.64 -20.39
C ALA A 361 -12.65 15.51 -20.40
N VAL A 362 -12.15 14.27 -20.31
CA VAL A 362 -10.72 13.98 -20.38
C VAL A 362 -10.15 14.51 -21.70
N THR A 363 -9.20 15.44 -21.60
CA THR A 363 -8.61 16.13 -22.76
C THR A 363 -7.40 15.39 -23.34
N GLY A 364 -6.78 14.53 -22.55
CA GLY A 364 -5.64 13.71 -22.94
C GLY A 364 -5.09 12.91 -21.78
N CYS A 365 -4.14 12.02 -22.08
CA CYS A 365 -3.52 11.15 -21.09
C CYS A 365 -2.03 10.90 -21.37
N ALA A 366 -1.27 10.71 -20.30
CA ALA A 366 0.12 10.27 -20.29
C ALA A 366 0.26 9.12 -19.29
N PHE A 367 0.24 7.88 -19.80
CA PHE A 367 0.32 6.68 -18.98
C PHE A 367 1.68 6.01 -19.08
N PHE A 368 2.21 5.61 -17.93
CA PHE A 368 3.52 5.01 -17.75
C PHE A 368 3.40 3.61 -17.13
N GLY A 369 4.51 2.88 -17.11
CA GLY A 369 4.59 1.55 -16.48
C GLY A 369 4.28 1.58 -14.98
N ASP A 370 3.83 0.45 -14.42
CA ASP A 370 3.45 0.39 -13.01
C ASP A 370 4.64 0.68 -12.07
N HIS A 371 4.43 1.63 -11.17
CA HIS A 371 5.45 2.27 -10.32
C HIS A 371 6.55 3.02 -11.09
N HIS A 372 6.16 3.74 -12.14
CA HIS A 372 7.05 4.70 -12.80
C HIS A 372 7.62 5.71 -11.80
N ALA A 373 8.92 6.01 -11.95
CA ALA A 373 9.61 7.06 -11.21
C ALA A 373 9.64 8.31 -12.10
N PHE A 374 8.68 9.20 -11.89
CA PHE A 374 8.50 10.39 -12.72
C PHE A 374 9.71 11.32 -12.65
N GLN A 375 10.30 11.64 -13.80
CA GLN A 375 11.35 12.64 -13.92
C GLN A 375 10.78 14.04 -14.18
N SER A 376 11.55 15.08 -13.85
CA SER A 376 11.06 16.47 -13.95
C SER A 376 10.86 16.93 -15.41
N ASP A 377 11.69 16.44 -16.32
CA ASP A 377 11.59 16.68 -17.77
C ASP A 377 10.37 15.98 -18.39
N GLU A 378 10.12 14.72 -18.01
CA GLU A 378 8.90 13.99 -18.41
C GLU A 378 7.64 14.74 -17.98
N LEU A 379 7.62 15.24 -16.75
CA LEU A 379 6.50 16.02 -16.22
C LEU A 379 6.35 17.36 -16.94
N GLY A 380 7.46 18.00 -17.35
CA GLY A 380 7.43 19.17 -18.23
C GLY A 380 6.70 18.88 -19.55
N ALA A 381 7.05 17.78 -20.22
CA ALA A 381 6.40 17.36 -21.47
C ALA A 381 4.91 17.02 -21.28
N VAL A 382 4.54 16.44 -20.13
CA VAL A 382 3.14 16.20 -19.75
C VAL A 382 2.38 17.52 -19.61
N LEU A 383 2.97 18.53 -18.98
CA LEU A 383 2.33 19.84 -18.82
C LEU A 383 2.15 20.57 -20.15
N ASP A 384 3.13 20.51 -21.04
CA ASP A 384 3.02 21.10 -22.38
C ASP A 384 1.92 20.41 -23.21
N SER A 385 1.83 19.09 -23.10
CA SER A 385 0.74 18.31 -23.71
C SER A 385 -0.62 18.68 -23.12
N ALA A 386 -0.72 18.85 -21.80
CA ALA A 386 -1.94 19.28 -21.12
C ALA A 386 -2.38 20.67 -21.57
N ARG A 387 -1.45 21.62 -21.72
CA ARG A 387 -1.73 22.97 -22.24
C ARG A 387 -2.21 22.93 -23.68
N ALA A 388 -1.55 22.17 -24.54
CA ALA A 388 -1.93 22.02 -25.95
C ALA A 388 -3.33 21.41 -26.10
N ALA A 389 -3.71 20.48 -25.21
CA ALA A 389 -5.04 19.89 -25.14
C ALA A 389 -6.10 20.80 -24.50
N GLY A 390 -5.70 21.99 -24.02
CA GLY A 390 -6.59 22.93 -23.35
C GLY A 390 -7.06 22.44 -21.97
N ALA A 391 -6.25 21.67 -21.25
CA ALA A 391 -6.60 21.19 -19.93
C ALA A 391 -6.69 22.32 -18.90
N ASP A 392 -7.61 22.21 -17.95
CA ASP A 392 -7.74 23.12 -16.80
C ASP A 392 -7.06 22.58 -15.53
N ALA A 393 -6.73 21.29 -15.50
CA ALA A 393 -5.92 20.65 -14.46
C ALA A 393 -5.22 19.39 -14.98
N VAL A 394 -4.09 19.05 -14.36
CA VAL A 394 -3.49 17.72 -14.44
C VAL A 394 -4.02 16.87 -13.30
N VAL A 395 -4.46 15.66 -13.58
CA VAL A 395 -5.00 14.72 -12.60
C VAL A 395 -4.16 13.46 -12.54
N THR A 396 -3.76 13.07 -11.34
CA THR A 396 -3.01 11.84 -11.08
C THR A 396 -3.70 10.95 -10.06
N THR A 397 -3.19 9.73 -9.87
CA THR A 397 -3.71 8.79 -8.87
C THR A 397 -3.06 9.04 -7.50
N ALA A 398 -3.75 8.66 -6.42
CA ALA A 398 -3.16 8.68 -5.08
C ALA A 398 -1.88 7.84 -4.93
N LYS A 399 -1.72 6.79 -5.75
CA LYS A 399 -0.52 5.93 -5.77
C LYS A 399 0.66 6.63 -6.44
N ASP A 400 0.42 7.44 -7.46
CA ASP A 400 1.46 8.19 -8.17
C ASP A 400 1.84 9.48 -7.44
N ALA A 401 0.87 10.13 -6.78
CA ALA A 401 1.08 11.38 -6.04
C ALA A 401 2.18 11.29 -4.95
N VAL A 402 2.46 10.10 -4.40
CA VAL A 402 3.56 9.94 -3.42
C VAL A 402 4.96 9.91 -4.07
N ARG A 403 5.04 9.73 -5.40
CA ARG A 403 6.28 9.67 -6.19
C ARG A 403 6.53 10.93 -7.02
N LEU A 404 5.53 11.80 -7.18
CA LEU A 404 5.71 13.02 -7.96
C LEU A 404 6.69 13.95 -7.25
N PRO A 405 7.74 14.44 -7.95
CA PRO A 405 8.60 15.47 -7.42
C PRO A 405 7.80 16.75 -7.16
N PRO A 406 8.28 17.66 -6.29
CA PRO A 406 7.73 18.99 -6.19
C PRO A 406 7.83 19.67 -7.55
N LEU A 407 6.69 20.03 -8.13
CA LEU A 407 6.63 20.72 -9.40
C LEU A 407 6.24 22.18 -9.13
N GLY A 408 7.00 23.11 -9.70
CA GLY A 408 6.56 24.50 -9.84
C GLY A 408 5.54 24.56 -10.97
N LEU A 409 4.28 24.27 -10.65
CA LEU A 409 3.23 24.20 -11.65
C LEU A 409 2.48 25.52 -11.78
N ASP A 410 2.40 26.01 -13.02
CA ASP A 410 1.49 27.09 -13.40
C ASP A 410 0.05 26.57 -13.64
N MET A 411 -0.21 25.28 -13.37
CA MET A 411 -1.51 24.61 -13.54
C MET A 411 -1.83 23.74 -12.32
N PRO A 412 -3.09 23.64 -11.89
CA PRO A 412 -3.47 22.76 -10.77
C PRO A 412 -3.09 21.29 -11.04
N LEU A 413 -2.40 20.68 -10.08
CA LEU A 413 -2.22 19.23 -10.00
C LEU A 413 -3.13 18.65 -8.93
N LEU A 414 -4.06 17.81 -9.36
CA LEU A 414 -5.06 17.19 -8.52
C LEU A 414 -4.81 15.68 -8.41
N VAL A 415 -5.07 15.15 -7.22
CA VAL A 415 -5.02 13.74 -6.89
C VAL A 415 -6.45 13.22 -6.85
N PHE A 416 -6.78 12.32 -7.77
CA PHE A 416 -8.04 11.61 -7.73
C PHE A 416 -7.95 10.46 -6.71
N ARG A 417 -8.87 10.47 -5.74
CA ARG A 417 -8.91 9.47 -4.67
C ARG A 417 -10.13 8.58 -4.82
N ILE A 418 -9.93 7.29 -4.57
CA ILE A 418 -10.98 6.28 -4.55
C ILE A 418 -11.03 5.58 -3.20
N ALA A 419 -12.22 5.12 -2.83
CA ALA A 419 -12.46 4.27 -1.67
C ALA A 419 -13.14 2.96 -2.08
N ALA A 420 -13.00 1.94 -1.23
CA ALA A 420 -13.81 0.74 -1.32
C ALA A 420 -15.13 0.96 -0.56
N GLU A 421 -16.25 0.73 -1.23
CA GLU A 421 -17.58 0.66 -0.66
C GLU A 421 -18.03 -0.80 -0.63
N ILE A 422 -18.32 -1.31 0.57
CA ILE A 422 -18.69 -2.71 0.77
C ILE A 422 -20.22 -2.81 0.80
N GLU A 423 -20.78 -3.62 -0.09
CA GLU A 423 -22.21 -3.91 -0.09
C GLU A 423 -22.59 -4.69 1.18
N ASP A 424 -23.69 -4.28 1.82
CA ASP A 424 -24.08 -4.75 3.16
C ASP A 424 -22.95 -4.57 4.20
N GLU A 425 -22.48 -3.32 4.33
CA GLU A 425 -21.43 -2.98 5.29
C GLU A 425 -21.79 -3.37 6.73
N ARG A 426 -23.08 -3.38 7.10
CA ARG A 426 -23.52 -3.81 8.44
C ARG A 426 -23.14 -5.27 8.70
N ARG A 427 -23.47 -6.18 7.78
CA ARG A 427 -23.09 -7.59 7.88
C ARG A 427 -21.57 -7.76 7.85
N PHE A 428 -20.88 -7.00 7.01
CA PHE A 428 -19.42 -7.02 6.97
C PHE A 428 -18.79 -6.60 8.31
N ARG A 429 -19.25 -5.50 8.90
CA ARG A 429 -18.83 -4.99 10.21
C ARG A 429 -18.99 -6.02 11.31
N VAL A 430 -20.15 -6.67 11.40
CA VAL A 430 -20.40 -7.72 12.41
C VAL A 430 -19.37 -8.84 12.31
N ARG A 431 -19.06 -9.30 11.09
CA ARG A 431 -18.08 -10.36 10.86
C ARG A 431 -16.65 -9.91 11.18
N LEU A 432 -16.30 -8.69 10.78
CA LEU A 432 -15.01 -8.08 11.04
C LEU A 432 -14.75 -7.90 12.54
N LEU A 433 -15.71 -7.32 13.26
CA LEU A 433 -15.60 -7.08 14.71
C LEU A 433 -15.60 -8.35 15.52
N ARG A 434 -16.33 -9.39 15.09
CA ARG A 434 -16.25 -10.72 15.71
C ARG A 434 -14.82 -11.27 15.65
N ALA A 435 -14.09 -11.09 14.54
CA ALA A 435 -12.70 -11.51 14.46
C ALA A 435 -11.78 -10.61 15.30
N ALA A 436 -11.98 -9.28 15.23
CA ALA A 436 -11.17 -8.31 15.96
C ALA A 436 -11.35 -8.34 17.49
N ARG A 437 -12.43 -8.92 18.02
CA ARG A 437 -12.67 -9.03 19.47
C ARG A 437 -12.45 -10.43 20.04
N ARG A 438 -12.27 -11.46 19.21
CA ARG A 438 -12.06 -12.85 19.64
C ARG A 438 -10.69 -13.14 20.26
N ALA A 439 -9.78 -12.16 20.28
CA ALA A 439 -8.41 -12.30 20.77
C ALA A 439 -8.10 -11.38 21.98
N ALA A 440 -9.11 -10.72 22.54
CA ALA A 440 -8.99 -9.89 23.74
C ALA A 440 -9.24 -10.70 25.02
#